data_AF-A0AAU1N1K1-F1
#
_entry.id   AF-A0AAU1N1K1-F1
#
_cell.length_a   1.000
_cell.length_b   1.000
_cell.length_c   1.000
_cell.angle_alpha   90.00
_cell.angle_beta   90.00
_cell.angle_gamma   90.00
#
_symmetry.space_group_name_H-M   'P 1'
#
loop_
_entity.id
_entity.type
_entity.pdbx_description
1 polymer ?
#
loop_
_entity_poly.entity_id
_entity_poly.type
_entity_poly.pdbx_seq_one_letter_code
_entity_poly.pdbx_strand_id
1 'polypeptide(L)'
;MVGHLQHEPAVGAVLREEPLHLMVASDHPLAGQESVSMEVLGDHIVPRLNGPLPAYWESAVLPTRTPAGRPVRRGLAASTFYEILALVDAGDAVCTVPDEGQRYNA
;
A
#
# COMPACT_ATOMS: atom_id res chain seq x y z
N MET A 1 -24.31 -28.68 -13.02
CA MET A 1 -24.34 -27.61 -12.00
C MET A 1 -23.29 -27.97 -10.96
N VAL A 2 -22.04 -27.54 -11.17
CA VAL A 2 -20.94 -27.82 -10.25
C VAL A 2 -20.65 -26.52 -9.52
N GLY A 3 -21.01 -26.48 -8.24
CA GLY A 3 -20.75 -25.33 -7.38
C GLY A 3 -19.25 -25.19 -7.18
N HIS A 4 -18.69 -24.09 -7.68
CA HIS A 4 -17.36 -23.65 -7.32
C HIS A 4 -17.37 -23.32 -5.82
N LEU A 5 -16.84 -24.22 -5.00
CA LEU A 5 -16.52 -23.94 -3.60
C LEU A 5 -15.37 -22.92 -3.60
N GLN A 6 -15.74 -21.65 -3.52
CA GLN A 6 -14.81 -20.58 -3.19
C GLN A 6 -14.26 -20.90 -1.80
N HIS A 7 -13.01 -21.32 -1.71
CA HIS A 7 -12.34 -21.49 -0.43
C HIS A 7 -12.12 -20.09 0.14
N GLU A 8 -12.90 -19.73 1.16
CA GLU A 8 -12.58 -18.63 2.04
C GLU A 8 -11.29 -19.03 2.78
N PRO A 9 -10.17 -18.28 2.65
CA PRO A 9 -8.94 -18.65 3.33
C PRO A 9 -9.16 -18.55 4.84
N ALA A 10 -9.06 -19.69 5.53
CA ALA A 10 -9.00 -19.69 6.99
C ALA A 10 -7.74 -18.94 7.43
N VAL A 11 -7.88 -17.95 8.31
CA VAL A 11 -6.75 -17.17 8.83
C VAL A 11 -5.86 -18.10 9.66
N GLY A 12 -4.69 -18.45 9.13
CA GLY A 12 -3.66 -19.23 9.82
C GLY A 12 -2.92 -18.41 10.89
N ALA A 13 -2.08 -19.07 11.69
CA ALA A 13 -1.26 -18.41 12.69
C ALA A 13 -0.38 -17.31 12.06
N VAL A 14 -0.25 -16.17 12.74
CA VAL A 14 0.62 -15.06 12.30
C VAL A 14 2.05 -15.57 12.21
N LEU A 15 2.60 -15.62 11.00
CA LEU A 15 3.98 -16.06 10.78
C LEU A 15 4.97 -14.94 11.09
N ARG A 16 4.64 -13.69 10.73
CA ARG A 16 5.47 -12.49 10.94
C ARG A 16 4.63 -11.22 10.99
N GLU A 17 5.11 -10.26 11.78
CA GLU A 17 4.69 -8.84 11.74
C GLU A 17 5.82 -8.06 11.06
N GLU A 18 5.50 -7.31 10.02
CA GLU A 18 6.48 -6.51 9.26
C GLU A 18 6.05 -5.05 9.25
N PRO A 19 6.99 -4.10 9.43
CA PRO A 19 6.68 -2.69 9.32
C PRO A 19 6.31 -2.33 7.88
N LEU A 20 5.45 -1.33 7.72
CA LEU A 20 5.21 -0.67 6.44
C LEU A 20 6.21 0.47 6.27
N HIS A 21 6.79 0.58 5.09
CA HIS A 21 7.55 1.75 4.65
C HIS A 21 6.69 2.67 3.80
N LEU A 22 6.99 3.97 3.81
CA LEU A 22 6.34 4.93 2.93
C LEU A 22 7.27 5.24 1.75
N MET A 23 6.84 4.86 0.56
CA MET A 23 7.50 5.21 -0.69
C MET A 23 7.06 6.60 -1.15
N VAL A 24 8.04 7.46 -1.39
CA VAL A 24 7.90 8.87 -1.81
C VAL A 24 8.97 9.20 -2.86
N ALA A 25 8.76 10.27 -3.64
CA ALA A 25 9.82 10.81 -4.51
C ALA A 25 11.06 11.19 -3.68
N SER A 26 12.26 11.09 -4.27
CA SER A 26 13.51 11.36 -3.55
C SER A 26 13.66 12.81 -3.09
N ASP A 27 12.99 13.75 -3.75
CA ASP A 27 12.94 15.17 -3.39
C ASP A 27 11.72 15.55 -2.53
N HIS A 28 10.88 14.57 -2.17
CA HIS A 28 9.72 14.80 -1.32
C HIS A 28 10.15 15.18 0.12
N PRO A 29 9.50 16.14 0.80
CA PRO A 29 9.87 16.54 2.16
C PRO A 29 9.88 15.40 3.20
N LEU A 30 9.04 14.38 3.00
CA LEU A 30 9.00 13.19 3.86
C LEU A 30 10.21 12.26 3.67
N ALA A 31 10.97 12.37 2.57
CA ALA A 31 12.15 11.54 2.32
C ALA A 31 13.26 11.77 3.35
N GLY A 32 13.29 12.94 3.98
CA GLY A 32 14.23 13.27 5.07
C GLY A 32 13.75 12.86 6.46
N GLN A 33 12.57 12.26 6.60
CA GLN A 33 12.02 11.84 7.89
C GLN A 33 12.41 10.39 8.20
N GLU A 34 12.92 10.14 9.40
CA GLU A 34 13.26 8.79 9.86
C GLU A 34 12.01 7.90 10.01
N SER A 35 10.89 8.51 10.42
CA SER A 35 9.61 7.82 10.54
C SER A 35 8.45 8.79 10.33
N VAL A 36 7.31 8.24 9.92
CA VAL A 36 6.07 8.99 9.74
C VAL A 36 4.91 8.22 10.36
N SER A 37 3.90 8.95 10.83
CA SER A 37 2.64 8.34 11.22
C SER A 37 1.85 7.92 9.98
N MET A 38 1.06 6.85 10.09
CA MET A 38 0.10 6.47 9.04
C MET A 38 -0.94 7.56 8.76
N GLU A 39 -1.07 8.55 9.65
CA GLU A 39 -1.90 9.74 9.45
C GLU A 39 -1.49 10.58 8.24
N VAL A 40 -0.22 10.49 7.77
CA VAL A 40 0.23 11.22 6.57
C VAL A 40 -0.55 10.82 5.31
N LEU A 41 -1.14 9.63 5.27
CA LEU A 41 -1.99 9.20 4.16
C LEU A 41 -3.27 10.04 4.02
N GLY A 42 -3.73 10.66 5.12
CA GLY A 42 -4.84 11.61 5.08
C GLY A 42 -4.50 12.93 4.40
N ASP A 43 -3.21 13.24 4.27
CA ASP A 43 -2.70 14.48 3.67
C ASP A 43 -2.26 14.31 2.21
N HIS A 44 -2.02 13.07 1.75
CA HIS A 44 -1.44 12.80 0.43
C HIS A 44 -2.37 11.97 -0.46
N ILE A 45 -2.01 11.87 -1.74
CA ILE A 45 -2.67 11.00 -2.70
C ILE A 45 -2.04 9.61 -2.63
N VAL A 46 -2.86 8.56 -2.57
CA VAL A 46 -2.44 7.16 -2.58
C VAL A 46 -2.96 6.49 -3.86
N PRO A 47 -2.15 5.71 -4.60
CA PRO A 47 -2.61 5.10 -5.84
C PRO A 47 -3.77 4.12 -5.59
N ARG A 48 -4.61 3.91 -6.61
CA ARG A 48 -5.52 2.75 -6.63
C ARG A 48 -4.75 1.56 -7.18
N LEU A 49 -4.96 0.37 -6.61
CA LEU A 49 -4.43 -0.85 -7.19
C LEU A 49 -5.50 -1.54 -8.02
N ASN A 50 -5.16 -1.86 -9.26
CA ASN A 50 -5.98 -2.70 -10.13
C ASN A 50 -5.48 -4.14 -10.05
N GLY A 51 -6.39 -5.09 -9.88
CA GLY A 51 -6.07 -6.51 -9.93
C GLY A 51 -6.68 -7.32 -8.80
N PRO A 52 -6.57 -8.65 -8.85
CA PRO A 52 -7.12 -9.54 -7.83
C PRO A 52 -6.21 -9.55 -6.60
N LEU A 53 -6.27 -8.49 -5.79
CA LEU A 53 -5.60 -8.42 -4.50
C LEU A 53 -6.52 -8.97 -3.40
N PRO A 54 -5.99 -9.76 -2.44
CA PRO A 54 -6.77 -10.13 -1.27
C PRO A 54 -7.20 -8.87 -0.50
N ALA A 55 -8.50 -8.72 -0.23
CA ALA A 55 -9.05 -7.53 0.41
C ALA A 55 -8.41 -7.20 1.77
N TYR A 56 -8.02 -8.23 2.54
CA TYR A 56 -7.32 -8.06 3.82
C TYR A 56 -5.93 -7.45 3.63
N TRP A 57 -5.23 -7.83 2.57
CA TRP A 57 -3.90 -7.32 2.24
C TRP A 57 -3.99 -5.88 1.78
N GLU A 58 -4.91 -5.58 0.85
CA GLU A 58 -5.13 -4.21 0.38
C GLU A 58 -5.55 -3.28 1.51
N SER A 59 -6.42 -3.73 2.41
CA SER A 59 -6.85 -2.92 3.56
C SER A 59 -5.71 -2.66 4.57
N ALA A 60 -4.80 -3.62 4.73
CA ALA A 60 -3.64 -3.49 5.62
C ALA A 60 -2.55 -2.59 5.03
N VAL A 61 -2.25 -2.75 3.74
CA VAL A 61 -1.19 -1.97 3.07
C VAL A 61 -1.70 -0.61 2.67
N LEU A 62 -2.85 -0.51 2.01
CA LEU A 62 -3.43 0.74 1.51
C LEU A 62 -4.80 1.00 2.16
N PRO A 63 -4.85 1.38 3.44
CA PRO A 63 -6.11 1.59 4.12
C PRO A 63 -6.92 2.71 3.45
N THR A 64 -8.25 2.61 3.49
CA THR A 64 -9.16 3.64 2.95
C THR A 64 -9.34 4.81 3.90
N ARG A 65 -9.01 4.61 5.19
CA ARG A 65 -9.00 5.63 6.23
C ARG A 65 -7.76 5.46 7.10
N THR A 66 -7.21 6.56 7.61
CA THR A 66 -6.14 6.53 8.60
C THR A 66 -6.64 5.94 9.93
N PRO A 67 -5.75 5.54 10.86
CA PRO A 67 -6.14 5.09 12.20
C PRO A 67 -7.07 6.05 12.95
N ALA A 68 -6.87 7.37 12.81
CA ALA A 68 -7.75 8.40 13.38
C ALA A 68 -9.05 8.62 12.58
N GLY A 69 -9.29 7.84 11.51
CA GLY A 69 -10.51 7.85 10.71
C GLY A 69 -10.53 8.89 9.59
N ARG A 70 -9.42 9.56 9.29
CA ARG A 70 -9.35 10.52 8.17
C ARG A 70 -9.44 9.76 6.85
N PRO A 71 -10.24 10.20 5.87
CA PRO A 71 -10.29 9.54 4.58
C PRO A 71 -8.96 9.67 3.83
N VAL A 72 -8.51 8.58 3.21
CA VAL A 72 -7.32 8.58 2.35
C VAL A 72 -7.73 8.89 0.91
N ARG A 73 -7.11 9.90 0.30
CA ARG A 73 -7.43 10.32 -1.07
C ARG A 73 -6.81 9.35 -2.07
N ARG A 74 -7.58 8.93 -3.08
CA ARG A 74 -7.14 7.95 -4.08
C ARG A 74 -6.80 8.61 -5.43
N GLY A 75 -5.60 8.32 -5.92
CA GLY A 75 -5.03 8.83 -7.17
C GLY A 75 -5.29 7.94 -8.38
N LEU A 76 -4.40 8.02 -9.36
CA LEU A 76 -4.42 7.17 -10.54
C LEU A 76 -4.34 5.68 -10.16
N ALA A 77 -4.93 4.85 -11.02
CA ALA A 77 -4.88 3.41 -10.83
C ALA A 77 -3.63 2.83 -11.48
N ALA A 78 -2.95 1.94 -10.76
CA ALA A 78 -1.78 1.21 -11.20
C ALA A 78 -2.07 -0.29 -11.08
N SER A 79 -1.65 -1.06 -12.09
CA SER A 79 -1.79 -2.51 -12.16
C SER A 79 -0.44 -3.21 -11.90
N THR A 80 0.66 -2.47 -11.92
CA THR A 80 2.01 -3.01 -11.70
C THR A 80 2.80 -2.16 -10.70
N PHE A 81 3.81 -2.77 -10.08
CA PHE A 81 4.70 -2.06 -9.16
C PHE A 81 5.49 -0.94 -9.86
N TYR A 82 5.89 -1.14 -11.12
CA TYR A 82 6.58 -0.11 -11.91
C TYR A 82 5.70 1.11 -12.20
N GLU A 83 4.41 0.91 -12.43
CA GLU A 83 3.47 2.03 -12.56
C GLU A 83 3.33 2.80 -11.24
N ILE A 84 3.34 2.11 -10.09
CA ILE A 84 3.36 2.78 -8.78
C ILE A 84 4.65 3.59 -8.62
N LEU A 85 5.81 3.02 -8.95
CA LEU A 85 7.09 3.74 -8.90
C LEU A 85 7.06 4.99 -9.77
N ALA A 86 6.53 4.90 -10.99
CA ALA A 86 6.41 6.05 -11.90
C ALA A 86 5.51 7.15 -11.31
N LEU A 87 4.38 6.79 -10.70
CA LEU A 87 3.49 7.76 -10.03
C LEU A 87 4.16 8.43 -8.82
N VAL A 88 4.93 7.67 -8.06
CA VAL A 88 5.67 8.20 -6.91
C VAL A 88 6.80 9.12 -7.36
N ASP A 89 7.59 8.71 -8.35
CA ASP A 89 8.71 9.49 -8.90
C ASP A 89 8.24 10.81 -9.52
N ALA A 90 7.08 10.80 -10.19
CA ALA A 90 6.43 12.01 -10.70
C ALA A 90 5.90 12.95 -9.60
N GLY A 91 5.87 12.52 -8.33
CA GLY A 91 5.30 13.28 -7.22
C GLY A 91 3.76 13.25 -7.17
N ASP A 92 3.11 12.43 -7.98
CA ASP A 92 1.65 12.34 -8.07
C ASP A 92 1.02 11.52 -6.95
N ALA A 93 1.80 10.67 -6.27
CA ALA A 93 1.31 9.84 -5.18
C ALA A 93 2.40 9.48 -4.15
N VAL A 94 1.96 9.01 -2.99
CA VAL A 94 2.76 8.26 -2.01
C VAL A 94 2.16 6.87 -1.85
N CYS A 95 2.98 5.87 -1.55
CA CYS A 95 2.50 4.49 -1.42
C CYS A 95 3.16 3.81 -0.23
N THR A 96 2.36 3.19 0.64
CA THR A 96 2.86 2.26 1.64
C THR A 96 3.28 0.96 0.96
N VAL A 97 4.41 0.40 1.39
CA VAL A 97 4.95 -0.88 0.92
C VAL A 97 5.37 -1.71 2.13
N PRO A 98 5.06 -3.02 2.18
CA PRO A 98 5.60 -3.89 3.22
C PRO A 98 7.13 -4.01 3.09
N ASP A 99 7.81 -4.21 4.21
CA ASP A 99 9.29 -4.36 4.32
C ASP A 99 9.88 -5.34 3.30
N GLU A 100 9.13 -6.39 2.93
CA GLU A 100 9.53 -7.41 1.96
C GLU A 100 9.81 -6.86 0.53
N GLY A 101 9.40 -5.62 0.21
CA GLY A 101 9.77 -4.93 -1.04
C GLY A 101 11.28 -4.77 -1.26
N GLN A 102 12.09 -4.90 -0.22
CA GLN A 102 13.55 -4.84 -0.32
C GLN A 102 14.20 -6.15 -0.81
N ARG A 103 13.53 -7.31 -0.72
CA ARG A 103 14.17 -8.63 -0.92
C ARG A 103 14.18 -9.18 -2.34
N TYR A 104 13.34 -8.68 -3.24
CA TYR A 104 13.22 -9.22 -4.60
C TYR A 104 13.90 -8.38 -5.70
N ASN A 105 14.59 -7.29 -5.32
CA ASN A 105 15.30 -6.41 -6.26
C ASN A 105 16.84 -6.42 -6.03
N ALA A 106 17.39 -7.53 -5.52
CA ALA A 106 18.82 -7.77 -5.47
C ALA A 106 19.30 -8.50 -6.73
#